data_AF-A0A126UWU6-F1
#
_entry.id   AF-A0A126UWU6-F1
#
_cell.length_a   1.000
_cell.length_b   1.000
_cell.length_c   1.000
_cell.angle_alpha   90.00
_cell.angle_beta   90.00
_cell.angle_gamma   90.00
#
_symmetry.space_group_name_H-M   'P 1'
#
loop_
_entity.id
_entity.type
_entity.pdbx_description
1 polymer ?
#
loop_
_entity_poly.entity_id
_entity_poly.type
_entity_poly.pdbx_seq_one_letter_code
_entity_poly.pdbx_strand_id
1 'polypeptide(L)'
;MGLKRTDEFREDAVRIALTSGLTRKQVADDLGVGMSTLNKWITAYRDTYVVSKEDLGLAQENDRLRRENRILKEERDILKKATVFFASQKP
;
A
#
# COMPACT_ATOMS: atom_id res chain seq x y z
N MET A 1 4.82 32.23 -18.27
CA MET A 1 5.06 31.59 -16.94
C MET A 1 3.77 30.95 -16.46
N GLY A 2 3.44 29.72 -16.88
CA GLY A 2 2.17 29.07 -16.48
C GLY A 2 2.25 27.57 -16.16
N LEU A 3 3.39 26.91 -16.43
CA LEU A 3 3.53 25.45 -16.33
C LEU A 3 3.97 24.96 -14.94
N LYS A 4 4.82 25.74 -14.23
CA LYS A 4 5.36 25.33 -12.93
C LYS A 4 4.28 25.15 -11.84
N ARG A 5 3.28 26.04 -11.83
CA ARG A 5 2.19 25.99 -10.84
C ARG A 5 1.24 24.80 -11.06
N THR A 6 1.13 24.32 -12.30
CA THR A 6 0.35 23.12 -12.62
C THR A 6 1.11 21.84 -12.30
N ASP A 7 2.44 21.85 -12.40
CA ASP A 7 3.28 20.69 -12.08
C ASP A 7 3.34 20.44 -10.56
N GLU A 8 3.59 21.48 -9.75
CA GLU A 8 3.57 21.38 -8.29
C GLU A 8 2.20 20.90 -7.76
N PHE A 9 1.12 21.46 -8.31
CA PHE A 9 -0.25 21.04 -7.95
C PHE A 9 -0.50 19.56 -8.28
N ARG A 10 -0.02 19.11 -9.45
CA ARG A 10 -0.14 17.71 -9.85
C ARG A 10 0.67 16.78 -8.93
N GLU A 11 1.88 17.16 -8.56
CA GLU A 11 2.71 16.37 -7.64
C GLU A 11 2.08 16.26 -6.25
N ASP A 12 1.58 17.36 -5.71
CA ASP A 12 0.90 17.37 -4.42
C ASP A 12 -0.41 16.57 -4.47
N ALA A 13 -1.19 16.67 -5.55
CA ALA A 13 -2.39 15.87 -5.75
C ALA A 13 -2.08 14.36 -5.74
N VAL A 14 -1.00 13.95 -6.42
CA VAL A 14 -0.54 12.54 -6.41
C VAL A 14 -0.03 12.13 -5.04
N ARG A 15 0.73 13.00 -4.35
CA ARG A 15 1.22 12.73 -2.99
C ARG A 15 0.08 12.51 -2.02
N ILE A 16 -0.92 13.38 -2.02
CA ILE A 16 -2.11 13.28 -1.17
C ILE A 16 -2.84 11.97 -1.49
N ALA A 17 -3.05 11.65 -2.78
CA ALA A 17 -3.72 10.42 -3.19
C ALA A 17 -2.99 9.12 -2.78
N LEU A 18 -1.68 9.17 -2.55
CA LEU A 18 -0.88 8.01 -2.15
C LEU A 18 -0.64 7.90 -0.64
N THR A 19 -0.70 9.01 0.10
CA THR A 19 -0.24 9.06 1.51
C THR A 19 -1.34 9.40 2.53
N SER A 20 -2.44 10.05 2.11
CA SER A 20 -3.47 10.55 3.03
C SER A 20 -4.38 9.48 3.63
N GLY A 21 -4.35 8.25 3.10
CA GLY A 21 -5.28 7.18 3.49
C GLY A 21 -6.71 7.37 2.98
N LEU A 22 -7.00 8.46 2.27
CA LEU A 22 -8.28 8.71 1.61
C LEU A 22 -8.40 7.88 0.32
N THR A 23 -9.63 7.57 -0.08
CA THR A 23 -9.85 6.93 -1.38
C THR A 23 -9.52 7.92 -2.50
N ARG A 24 -9.04 7.43 -3.64
CA ARG A 24 -8.76 8.29 -4.81
C ARG A 24 -9.97 9.12 -5.25
N LYS A 25 -11.18 8.59 -5.05
CA LYS A 25 -12.43 9.30 -5.32
C LYS A 25 -12.60 10.51 -4.42
N GLN A 26 -12.43 10.34 -3.12
CA GLN A 26 -12.49 11.46 -2.17
C GLN A 26 -11.43 12.51 -2.49
N VAL A 27 -10.20 12.10 -2.78
CA VAL A 27 -9.12 13.03 -3.13
C VAL A 27 -9.44 13.80 -4.43
N ALA A 28 -10.04 13.14 -5.42
CA ALA A 28 -10.46 13.80 -6.66
C ALA A 28 -11.56 14.84 -6.40
N ASP A 29 -12.57 14.47 -5.60
CA ASP A 29 -13.68 15.34 -5.23
C ASP A 29 -13.17 16.54 -4.40
N ASP A 30 -12.30 16.31 -3.41
CA ASP A 30 -11.73 17.35 -2.53
C ASP A 30 -10.84 18.35 -3.29
N LEU A 31 -10.08 17.86 -4.27
CA LEU A 31 -9.19 18.70 -5.10
C LEU A 31 -9.92 19.32 -6.31
N GLY A 32 -11.19 18.99 -6.53
CA GLY A 32 -11.97 19.46 -7.68
C GLY A 32 -11.43 18.98 -9.02
N VAL A 33 -10.76 17.82 -9.05
CA VAL A 33 -10.18 17.24 -10.26
C VAL A 33 -10.96 16.01 -10.71
N GLY A 34 -11.05 15.78 -12.02
CA GLY A 34 -11.69 14.57 -12.53
C GLY A 34 -10.93 13.31 -12.12
N MET A 35 -11.66 12.26 -11.71
CA MET A 35 -11.07 10.97 -11.33
C MET A 35 -10.13 10.37 -12.38
N SER A 36 -10.49 10.49 -13.65
CA SER A 36 -9.65 10.04 -14.77
C SER A 36 -8.36 10.84 -14.89
N THR A 37 -8.40 12.14 -14.56
CA THR A 37 -7.24 13.03 -14.56
C THR A 37 -6.30 12.67 -13.42
N LEU A 38 -6.83 12.49 -12.20
CA LEU A 38 -6.03 12.07 -11.05
C LEU A 38 -5.37 10.70 -11.30
N ASN A 39 -6.11 9.74 -11.85
CA ASN A 39 -5.54 8.43 -12.21
C ASN A 39 -4.43 8.56 -13.27
N LYS A 40 -4.59 9.39 -14.31
CA LYS A 40 -3.53 9.65 -15.29
C LYS A 40 -2.28 10.23 -14.64
N TRP A 41 -2.43 11.16 -13.70
CA TRP A 41 -1.28 11.74 -12.99
C TRP A 41 -0.57 10.73 -12.11
N ILE A 42 -1.30 9.85 -11.41
CA ILE A 42 -0.72 8.76 -10.61
C ILE A 42 0.02 7.76 -11.51
N THR A 43 -0.56 7.37 -12.64
CA THR A 43 0.11 6.47 -13.60
C THR A 43 1.36 7.11 -14.16
N ALA A 44 1.27 8.35 -14.63
CA ALA A 44 2.43 9.04 -15.16
C ALA A 44 3.50 9.34 -14.09
N TYR A 45 3.12 9.52 -12.82
CA TYR A 45 4.08 9.59 -11.70
C TYR A 45 4.83 8.26 -11.52
N ARG A 46 4.14 7.13 -11.66
CA ARG A 46 4.74 5.78 -11.67
C ARG A 46 5.52 5.46 -12.95
N ASP A 47 5.29 6.16 -14.04
CA ASP A 47 6.07 6.01 -15.27
C ASP A 47 7.32 6.91 -15.25
N THR A 48 7.24 8.10 -14.63
CA THR A 48 8.40 9.00 -14.44
C THR A 48 9.36 8.48 -13.39
N TYR A 49 8.85 7.91 -12.30
CA TYR A 49 9.63 7.03 -11.44
C TYR A 49 9.54 5.65 -12.06
N VAL A 50 10.38 5.35 -13.06
CA VAL A 50 10.47 4.01 -13.64
C VAL A 50 10.47 3.02 -12.48
N VAL A 51 9.33 2.39 -12.20
CA VAL A 51 9.25 1.38 -11.14
C VAL A 51 10.18 0.31 -11.65
N SER A 52 11.36 0.21 -11.04
CA SER A 52 12.36 -0.71 -11.51
C SER A 52 11.74 -2.09 -11.48
N LYS A 53 12.13 -2.97 -12.40
CA LYS A 53 11.68 -4.37 -12.36
C LYS A 53 11.96 -4.99 -10.97
N GLU A 54 12.96 -4.48 -10.28
CA GLU A 54 13.30 -4.77 -8.89
C GLU A 54 12.21 -4.31 -7.91
N ASP A 55 11.67 -3.09 -8.03
CA ASP A 55 10.58 -2.60 -7.15
C ASP A 55 9.28 -3.41 -7.30
N LEU A 56 8.93 -3.84 -8.52
CA LEU A 56 7.81 -4.76 -8.74
C LEU A 56 8.07 -6.14 -8.12
N GLY A 57 9.30 -6.65 -8.25
CA GLY A 57 9.72 -7.89 -7.61
C GLY A 57 9.68 -7.80 -6.08
N LEU A 58 10.13 -6.68 -5.52
CA LEU A 58 10.10 -6.40 -4.09
C LEU A 58 8.67 -6.32 -3.55
N ALA A 59 7.74 -5.71 -4.29
CA ALA A 59 6.33 -5.66 -3.88
C ALA A 59 5.68 -7.06 -3.86
N GLN A 60 5.94 -7.88 -4.89
CA GLN A 60 5.44 -9.26 -4.95
C GLN A 60 6.02 -10.12 -3.82
N GLU A 61 7.32 -9.99 -3.55
CA GLU A 61 7.98 -10.70 -2.46
C GLU A 61 7.47 -10.22 -1.09
N ASN A 62 7.19 -8.93 -0.91
CA ASN A 62 6.59 -8.41 0.33
C ASN A 62 5.22 -9.03 0.59
N ASP A 63 4.37 -9.11 -0.43
CA ASP A 63 3.04 -9.73 -0.33
C ASP A 63 3.11 -11.23 -0.06
N ARG A 64 4.12 -11.91 -0.59
CA ARG A 64 4.40 -13.32 -0.27
C ARG A 64 4.85 -13.48 1.18
N LEU A 65 5.84 -12.70 1.62
CA LEU A 65 6.37 -12.73 2.99
C LEU A 65 5.31 -12.37 4.04
N ARG A 66 4.38 -11.47 3.72
CA ARG A 66 3.24 -11.14 4.60
C ARG A 66 2.30 -12.33 4.78
N ARG A 67 2.03 -13.07 3.69
CA ARG A 67 1.21 -14.30 3.76
C ARG A 67 1.91 -15.39 4.57
N GLU A 68 3.18 -15.65 4.30
CA GLU A 68 3.97 -16.63 5.06
C GLU A 68 4.05 -16.26 6.55
N ASN A 69 4.33 -14.99 6.88
CA ASN A 69 4.35 -14.53 8.28
C ASN A 69 3.00 -14.70 8.98
N ARG A 70 1.89 -14.51 8.27
CA ARG A 70 0.57 -14.72 8.84
C ARG A 70 0.36 -16.19 9.21
N ILE A 71 0.67 -17.11 8.30
CA ILE A 71 0.55 -18.56 8.53
C ILE A 71 1.44 -18.98 9.71
N LEU A 72 2.71 -18.56 9.72
CA LEU A 72 3.63 -18.89 10.80
C LEU A 72 3.16 -18.38 12.17
N LYS A 73 2.55 -17.18 12.21
CA LYS A 73 1.96 -16.66 13.45
C LYS A 73 0.76 -17.49 13.91
N GLU A 74 -0.11 -17.89 12.99
CA GLU A 74 -1.26 -18.75 13.27
C GLU A 74 -0.80 -20.12 13.80
N GLU A 75 0.17 -20.77 13.15
CA GLU A 75 0.76 -22.04 13.59
C GLU A 75 1.40 -21.94 14.98
N ARG A 76 2.21 -20.89 15.20
CA ARG A 76 2.81 -20.63 16.51
C ARG A 76 1.75 -20.49 17.60
N ASP A 77 0.65 -19.82 17.31
CA ASP A 77 -0.43 -19.59 18.28
C ASP A 77 -1.20 -20.87 18.60
N ILE A 78 -1.40 -21.73 17.60
CA ILE A 78 -1.96 -23.07 17.82
C ILE A 78 -1.05 -23.88 18.74
N LEU A 79 0.26 -23.92 18.46
CA LEU A 79 1.22 -24.65 19.28
C LEU A 79 1.28 -24.13 20.71
N LYS A 80 1.29 -22.80 20.90
CA LYS A 80 1.23 -22.19 22.24
C LYS A 80 -0.04 -22.56 23.00
N LYS A 81 -1.20 -22.58 22.33
CA LYS A 81 -2.45 -23.01 22.96
C LYS A 81 -2.40 -24.49 23.35
N ALA A 82 -1.85 -25.34 22.49
CA ALA A 82 -1.68 -26.77 22.77
C ALA A 82 -0.76 -27.00 23.96
N THR A 83 0.40 -26.33 24.03
CA THR A 83 1.33 -26.48 25.16
C THR A 83 0.70 -26.04 26.48
N VAL A 84 -0.06 -24.94 26.50
CA VAL A 84 -0.81 -24.50 27.68
C VAL A 84 -1.87 -25.54 28.08
N PHE A 85 -2.64 -26.04 27.11
CA PHE A 85 -3.64 -27.07 27.36
C PHE A 85 -3.03 -28.32 27.99
N PHE A 86 -1.97 -28.87 27.40
CA PHE A 86 -1.30 -30.05 27.94
C PHE A 86 -0.61 -29.80 29.28
N ALA A 87 -0.03 -28.62 29.52
CA ALA A 87 0.54 -28.28 30.82
C ALA A 87 -0.53 -28.16 31.93
N SER A 88 -1.76 -27.79 31.57
CA SER A 88 -2.91 -27.75 32.50
C SER A 88 -3.53 -29.12 32.77
N GLN A 89 -3.34 -30.09 31.87
CA GLN A 89 -3.68 -31.48 32.08
C GLN A 89 -2.55 -32.21 32.83
N LYS A 90 -2.34 -31.87 34.10
CA LYS A 90 -1.61 -32.76 35.01
C LYS A 90 -2.59 -33.84 35.52
N PRO A 91 -2.15 -35.10 35.69
CA PRO A 91 -2.92 -36.10 36.41
C PRO A 91 -3.16 -35.68 37.87
#